data_AF-A0A356PD46-F1
#
_entry.id   AF-A0A356PD46-F1
#
_cell.length_a   1.000
_cell.length_b   1.000
_cell.length_c   1.000
_cell.angle_alpha   90.00
_cell.angle_beta   90.00
_cell.angle_gamma   90.00
#
_symmetry.space_group_name_H-M   'P 1'
#
loop_
_entity.id
_entity.type
_entity.pdbx_description
1 polymer ?
#
loop_
_entity_poly.entity_id
_entity_poly.type
_entity_poly.pdbx_seq_one_letter_code
_entity_poly.pdbx_strand_id
1 'polypeptide(L)'
;MSQLTQALTEVEEKLRSLLEEVNRLKPYVQALEEENIKLKREWTLPEKETERVIANAEHIQGVAHDNLVLLYQEGFHVCHLHFGQPLEG
;
A
#
# COMPACT_ATOMS: atom_id res chain seq x y z
N MET A 1 -54.34 19.33 28.91
CA MET A 1 -53.55 18.27 28.25
C MET A 1 -52.70 17.60 29.32
N SER A 2 -52.67 16.26 29.39
CA SER A 2 -52.03 15.49 30.48
C SER A 2 -50.50 15.64 30.45
N GLN A 3 -49.83 15.70 31.60
CA GLN A 3 -48.35 15.72 31.66
C GLN A 3 -47.73 14.51 30.94
N LEU A 4 -48.42 13.36 30.98
CA LEU A 4 -48.01 12.16 30.26
C LEU A 4 -48.02 12.35 28.74
N THR A 5 -49.05 13.03 28.21
CA THR A 5 -49.12 13.31 26.77
C THR A 5 -48.01 14.24 26.32
N GLN A 6 -47.61 15.20 27.15
CA GLN A 6 -46.53 16.13 26.84
C GLN A 6 -45.15 15.43 26.83
N ALA A 7 -44.89 14.57 27.81
CA ALA A 7 -43.67 13.75 27.85
C ALA A 7 -43.60 12.79 26.65
N LEU A 8 -44.73 12.21 26.23
CA LEU A 8 -44.79 11.33 25.07
C LEU A 8 -44.47 12.10 23.77
N THR A 9 -45.00 13.31 23.60
CA THR A 9 -44.69 14.18 22.45
C THR A 9 -43.22 14.56 22.41
N GLU A 10 -42.60 14.94 23.53
CA GLU A 10 -41.16 15.25 23.57
C GLU A 10 -40.28 14.05 23.18
N VAL A 11 -40.66 12.84 23.61
CA VAL A 11 -39.95 11.62 23.23
C VAL A 11 -40.11 11.35 21.74
N GLU A 12 -41.32 11.52 21.19
CA GLU A 12 -41.58 11.33 19.77
C GLU A 12 -40.77 12.31 18.90
N GLU A 13 -40.71 13.58 19.28
CA GLU A 13 -39.92 14.60 18.59
C GLU A 13 -38.42 14.27 18.61
N LYS A 14 -37.89 13.87 19.77
CA LYS A 14 -36.49 13.44 19.90
C LYS A 14 -36.20 12.22 19.03
N LEU A 15 -37.12 11.24 18.99
CA LEU A 15 -36.95 10.04 18.17
C LEU A 15 -36.91 10.38 16.68
N ARG A 16 -37.79 11.29 16.23
CA ARG A 16 -37.81 11.78 14.84
C ARG A 16 -36.51 12.49 14.48
N SER A 17 -36.02 13.37 15.35
CA SER A 17 -34.75 14.08 15.14
C SER A 17 -33.57 13.12 15.03
N LEU A 18 -33.49 12.11 15.90
CA LEU A 18 -32.46 11.07 15.82
C LEU A 18 -32.58 10.26 14.52
N LEU A 19 -33.80 9.94 14.08
CA LEU A 19 -34.02 9.20 12.83
C LEU A 19 -33.55 10.01 11.61
N GLU A 20 -33.82 11.31 11.59
CA GLU A 20 -33.34 12.23 10.55
C GLU A 20 -31.81 12.31 10.54
N GLU A 21 -31.19 12.38 11.71
CA GLU A 21 -29.74 12.40 11.84
C GLU A 21 -29.09 11.09 11.36
N VAL A 22 -29.65 9.94 11.71
CA VAL A 22 -29.19 8.64 11.20
C VAL A 22 -29.32 8.58 9.68
N ASN A 23 -30.45 9.01 9.13
CA ASN A 23 -30.68 9.03 7.69
C ASN A 23 -29.70 9.98 6.97
N ARG A 24 -29.37 11.11 7.61
CA ARG A 24 -28.38 12.07 7.10
C ARG A 24 -26.97 11.47 7.11
N LEU A 25 -26.58 10.76 8.17
CA LEU A 25 -25.21 10.24 8.36
C LEU A 25 -24.93 8.97 7.55
N LYS A 26 -25.94 8.13 7.33
CA LYS A 26 -25.82 6.87 6.59
C LYS A 26 -25.08 6.97 5.24
N PRO A 27 -25.41 7.91 4.32
CA PRO A 27 -24.70 8.02 3.04
C PRO A 27 -23.22 8.41 3.22
N TYR A 28 -22.87 9.20 4.24
CA TYR A 28 -21.48 9.56 4.50
C TYR A 28 -20.66 8.36 4.95
N VAL A 29 -21.23 7.51 5.81
CA VAL A 29 -20.58 6.25 6.23
C VAL A 29 -20.34 5.36 5.02
N GLN A 30 -21.33 5.20 4.15
CA GLN A 30 -21.19 4.40 2.92
C GLN A 30 -20.09 4.94 2.01
N ALA A 31 -20.03 6.26 1.80
CA ALA A 31 -18.98 6.88 0.98
C ALA A 31 -17.58 6.66 1.59
N LEU A 32 -17.44 6.78 2.91
CA LEU A 32 -16.18 6.54 3.62
C LEU A 32 -15.75 5.07 3.55
N GLU A 33 -16.69 4.13 3.64
CA GLU A 33 -16.41 2.70 3.48
C GLU A 33 -15.92 2.38 2.06
N GLU A 34 -16.55 2.94 1.03
CA GLU A 34 -16.13 2.80 -0.36
C GLU A 34 -14.73 3.37 -0.59
N GLU A 35 -14.45 4.57 -0.07
CA GLU A 35 -13.12 5.18 -0.15
C GLU A 35 -12.07 4.33 0.58
N ASN A 36 -12.39 3.81 1.77
CA ASN A 36 -11.50 2.95 2.52
C ASN A 36 -11.16 1.66 1.75
N ILE A 37 -12.14 1.05 1.08
CA ILE A 37 -11.91 -0.13 0.22
C ILE A 37 -11.00 0.23 -0.95
N LYS A 38 -11.22 1.38 -1.59
CA LYS A 38 -10.39 1.86 -2.70
C LYS A 38 -8.94 2.07 -2.25
N LEU A 39 -8.73 2.81 -1.16
CA LEU A 39 -7.40 3.06 -0.60
C LEU A 39 -6.69 1.77 -0.19
N LYS A 40 -7.40 0.82 0.43
CA LYS A 40 -6.82 -0.49 0.78
C LYS A 40 -6.34 -1.26 -0.44
N ARG A 41 -7.08 -1.22 -1.56
CA ARG A 41 -6.66 -1.83 -2.82
C ARG A 41 -5.43 -1.14 -3.40
N GLU A 42 -5.41 0.20 -3.38
CA GLU A 42 -4.24 0.98 -3.81
C GLU A 42 -3.01 0.71 -2.93
N TRP A 43 -3.18 0.42 -1.64
CA TRP A 43 -2.08 0.13 -0.72
C TRP A 43 -1.53 -1.31 -0.83
N THR A 44 -2.36 -2.27 -1.23
CA THR A 44 -1.93 -3.69 -1.38
C THR A 44 -1.23 -3.98 -2.70
N LEU A 45 -1.36 -3.11 -3.71
CA LEU A 45 -0.64 -3.22 -4.98
C LEU A 45 0.89 -2.93 -4.85
N PRO A 46 1.34 -1.89 -4.11
CA PRO A 46 2.75 -1.56 -3.94
C PRO A 46 3.59 -2.66 -3.29
N GLU A 47 3.05 -3.43 -2.33
CA GLU A 47 3.84 -4.45 -1.62
C GLU A 47 4.34 -5.54 -2.57
N LYS A 48 3.47 -6.08 -3.42
CA LYS A 48 3.85 -7.12 -4.39
C LYS A 48 4.81 -6.61 -5.47
N GLU A 49 4.67 -5.35 -5.86
CA GLU A 49 5.57 -4.73 -6.83
C GLU A 49 6.95 -4.44 -6.21
N THR A 50 6.96 -4.00 -4.95
CA THR A 50 8.19 -3.76 -4.18
C THR A 50 8.96 -5.06 -3.95
N GLU A 51 8.29 -6.13 -3.53
CA GLU A 51 8.91 -7.46 -3.39
C GLU A 51 9.50 -7.98 -4.70
N ARG A 52 8.78 -7.81 -5.82
CA ARG A 52 9.28 -8.17 -7.16
C ARG A 52 10.52 -7.36 -7.55
N VAL A 53 10.53 -6.05 -7.28
CA VAL A 53 11.68 -5.19 -7.58
C VAL A 53 12.89 -5.58 -6.74
N ILE A 54 12.69 -5.85 -5.44
CA ILE A 54 13.76 -6.31 -4.54
C ILE A 54 14.33 -7.66 -5.01
N ALA A 55 13.46 -8.65 -5.27
CA ALA A 55 13.90 -9.97 -5.74
C ALA A 55 14.65 -9.88 -7.09
N ASN A 56 14.20 -9.01 -8.00
CA ASN A 56 14.89 -8.79 -9.27
C ASN A 56 16.26 -8.11 -9.07
N ALA A 57 16.36 -7.16 -8.14
CA ALA A 57 17.63 -6.52 -7.80
C ALA A 57 18.63 -7.50 -7.20
N GLU A 58 18.20 -8.37 -6.27
CA GLU A 58 19.02 -9.44 -5.71
C GLU A 58 19.49 -10.43 -6.79
N HIS A 59 18.59 -10.81 -7.70
CA HIS A 59 18.95 -11.69 -8.82
C HIS A 59 19.99 -11.06 -9.74
N ILE A 60 19.80 -9.79 -10.12
CA ILE A 60 20.76 -9.05 -10.96
C ILE A 60 22.11 -8.92 -10.25
N GLN A 61 22.13 -8.65 -8.94
CA GLN A 61 23.38 -8.57 -8.18
C GLN A 61 24.13 -9.91 -8.13
N GLY A 62 23.42 -11.02 -7.94
CA GLY A 62 24.01 -12.36 -7.98
C GLY A 62 24.62 -12.68 -9.35
N VAL A 63 23.87 -12.48 -10.43
CA VAL A 63 24.36 -12.72 -11.80
C VAL A 63 25.52 -11.80 -12.14
N ALA A 64 25.48 -10.52 -11.74
CA ALA A 64 26.58 -9.59 -11.96
C ALA A 64 27.86 -10.02 -11.23
N HIS A 65 27.75 -10.48 -9.98
CA HIS A 65 28.89 -11.01 -9.24
C HIS A 65 29.50 -12.23 -9.95
N ASP A 66 28.68 -13.19 -10.36
CA ASP A 66 29.15 -14.41 -11.03
C ASP A 66 29.84 -14.10 -12.36
N ASN A 67 29.32 -13.12 -13.12
CA ASN A 67 29.94 -12.65 -14.35
C ASN A 67 31.31 -11.99 -14.10
N LEU A 68 31.47 -11.21 -13.02
CA LEU A 68 32.76 -10.64 -12.66
C LEU A 68 33.76 -11.74 -12.24
N VAL A 69 33.31 -12.76 -11.51
CA VAL A 69 34.16 -13.91 -11.18
C VAL A 69 34.62 -14.62 -12.45
N LEU A 70 33.72 -14.83 -13.42
CA LEU A 70 34.06 -15.46 -14.70
C LEU A 70 35.09 -14.64 -15.48
N LEU A 71 34.88 -13.32 -15.64
CA LEU A 71 35.84 -12.43 -16.32
C LEU A 71 37.22 -12.49 -15.67
N TYR A 72 37.28 -12.54 -14.33
CA TYR A 72 38.55 -12.69 -13.62
C TYR A 72 39.21 -14.05 -13.89
N GLN A 73 38.44 -15.13 -13.90
CA GLN A 73 38.94 -16.47 -14.21
C GLN A 73 39.41 -16.60 -15.68
N GLU A 74 38.77 -15.89 -16.61
CA GLU A 74 39.16 -15.80 -18.01
C GLU A 74 40.43 -14.94 -18.21
N GLY A 75 40.95 -14.33 -17.15
CA GLY A 75 42.20 -13.60 -17.16
C GLY A 75 42.04 -12.09 -17.36
N PHE A 76 40.89 -11.51 -16.99
CA PHE A 76 40.66 -10.07 -17.08
C PHE A 76 40.57 -9.39 -15.71
N HIS A 77 41.04 -8.16 -15.61
CA HIS A 77 40.87 -7.32 -14.43
C HIS A 77 39.39 -6.94 -14.26
N VAL A 78 38.87 -7.10 -13.04
CA VAL A 78 37.51 -6.66 -12.66
C VAL A 78 37.51 -5.46 -11.71
N CYS A 79 38.69 -4.95 -11.35
CA CYS A 79 38.78 -3.72 -10.57
C CYS A 79 38.45 -2.51 -11.44
N HIS A 80 37.85 -1.48 -10.84
CA HIS A 80 37.41 -0.27 -11.54
C HIS A 80 38.52 0.43 -12.37
N LEU A 81 39.79 0.26 -11.98
CA LEU A 81 40.94 0.93 -12.62
C LEU A 81 41.39 0.25 -13.92
N HIS A 82 41.24 -1.07 -14.02
CA HIS A 82 41.76 -1.88 -15.14
C HIS A 82 40.68 -2.75 -15.78
N PHE A 83 39.40 -2.41 -15.57
CA PHE A 83 38.28 -3.26 -15.94
C PHE A 83 38.35 -3.74 -17.40
N GLY A 84 38.32 -5.06 -17.60
CA GLY A 84 38.36 -5.70 -18.92
C GLY A 84 39.74 -5.77 -19.58
N GLN A 85 40.82 -5.35 -18.91
CA GLN A 85 42.19 -5.53 -19.41
C GLN A 85 42.73 -6.92 -19.02
N PRO A 86 43.62 -7.54 -19.83
CA PRO A 86 44.28 -8.79 -19.46
C PRO A 86 45.07 -8.67 -18.15
N LEU A 87 45.06 -9.71 -17.32
CA LEU A 87 45.86 -9.80 -16.09
C LEU A 87 47.36 -9.92 -16.38
N GLU A 88 47.73 -10.44 -17.54
CA GLU A 88 49.10 -10.59 -18.00
C GLU A 88 49.51 -9.48 -18.98
N GLY A 89 49.21 -8.22 -18.62
CA GLY A 89 49.55 -7.01 -19.38
C GLY A 89 50.36 -6.00 -18.57
#